data_AF-A0A1I4C4S0-F1
#
_entry.id   AF-A0A1I4C4S0-F1
#
_cell.length_a   1.000
_cell.length_b   1.000
_cell.length_c   1.000
_cell.angle_alpha   90.00
_cell.angle_beta   90.00
_cell.angle_gamma   90.00
#
_symmetry.space_group_name_H-M   'P 1'
#
loop_
_entity.id
_entity.type
_entity.pdbx_description
1 polymer ?
#
loop_
_entity_poly.entity_id
_entity_poly.type
_entity_poly.pdbx_seq_one_letter_code
_entity_poly.pdbx_strand_id
1 'polypeptide(L)'
;MTINLTFLDPKLTITASNISLTERKITRFSRFTDGWSYGRGEAFSGQAIENALIIARKFNSYGFLETNALPGESGEIMITAYTKECCCEIIAYANMQYDFILEKNDNEIERKETIDFETLVELILNFKVIATCRPVHLY
;
A
#
# COMPACT_ATOMS: atom_id res chain seq x y z
N MET A 1 -48.15 -16.23 6.19
CA MET A 1 -47.80 -15.04 5.39
C MET A 1 -46.62 -15.43 4.53
N THR A 2 -46.86 -15.61 3.24
CA THR A 2 -45.88 -16.10 2.28
C THR A 2 -45.08 -14.92 1.75
N ILE A 3 -43.75 -15.03 1.76
CA ILE A 3 -42.95 -14.50 0.66
C ILE A 3 -41.95 -15.59 0.27
N ASN A 4 -42.27 -16.29 -0.81
CA ASN A 4 -41.30 -17.04 -1.60
C ASN A 4 -40.57 -16.03 -2.49
N LEU A 5 -39.24 -16.04 -2.44
CA LEU A 5 -38.41 -15.67 -3.59
C LEU A 5 -37.53 -16.86 -3.89
N THR A 6 -37.97 -17.59 -4.90
CA THR A 6 -37.35 -18.78 -5.47
C THR A 6 -36.28 -18.39 -6.48
N PHE A 7 -35.11 -19.02 -6.33
CA PHE A 7 -33.97 -19.16 -7.25
C PHE A 7 -33.07 -17.94 -7.51
N LEU A 8 -31.79 -18.08 -7.15
CA LEU A 8 -30.64 -18.07 -8.07
C LEU A 8 -29.38 -18.68 -7.38
N ASP A 9 -28.91 -19.79 -7.97
CA ASP A 9 -27.62 -20.50 -7.86
C ASP A 9 -27.00 -20.96 -6.50
N PRO A 10 -26.85 -22.29 -6.27
CA PRO A 10 -26.05 -22.86 -5.18
C PRO A 10 -24.53 -22.91 -5.49
N LYS A 11 -24.02 -22.13 -6.45
CA LYS A 11 -22.59 -22.04 -6.80
C LYS A 11 -21.97 -20.68 -6.49
N LEU A 12 -22.42 -19.99 -5.44
CA LEU A 12 -21.61 -18.93 -4.85
C LEU A 12 -20.49 -19.56 -4.02
N THR A 13 -19.53 -20.16 -4.71
CA THR A 13 -18.21 -20.42 -4.12
C THR A 13 -17.64 -19.04 -3.79
N ILE A 14 -17.62 -18.69 -2.51
CA ILE A 14 -16.91 -17.50 -2.02
C ILE A 14 -15.46 -17.68 -2.47
N THR A 15 -15.10 -16.94 -3.51
CA THR A 15 -13.80 -16.99 -4.18
C THR A 15 -12.71 -16.60 -3.19
N ALA A 16 -11.58 -17.32 -3.26
CA ALA A 16 -10.35 -16.98 -2.57
C ALA A 16 -10.12 -15.46 -2.56
N SER A 17 -9.74 -14.89 -1.41
CA SER A 17 -9.34 -13.50 -1.33
C SER A 17 -8.28 -13.23 -2.41
N ASN A 18 -8.55 -12.29 -3.32
CA ASN A 18 -7.59 -11.86 -4.33
C ASN A 18 -6.52 -11.02 -3.65
N ILE A 19 -5.57 -11.68 -2.98
CA ILE A 19 -4.39 -11.05 -2.38
C ILE A 19 -3.56 -10.45 -3.51
N SER A 20 -3.25 -9.16 -3.43
CA SER A 20 -2.43 -8.48 -4.44
C SER A 20 -1.00 -9.04 -4.51
N LEU A 21 -0.31 -8.84 -5.63
CA LEU A 21 1.10 -9.22 -5.76
C LEU A 21 1.97 -8.51 -4.71
N THR A 22 1.66 -7.26 -4.39
CA THR A 22 2.30 -6.46 -3.36
C THR A 22 2.13 -7.09 -1.97
N GLU A 23 0.91 -7.47 -1.58
CA GLU A 23 0.67 -8.16 -0.32
C GLU A 23 1.45 -9.48 -0.24
N ARG A 24 1.47 -10.28 -1.33
CA ARG A 24 2.27 -11.52 -1.38
C ARG A 24 3.77 -11.24 -1.23
N LYS A 25 4.27 -10.12 -1.76
CA LYS A 25 5.67 -9.70 -1.63
C LYS A 25 5.98 -9.30 -0.18
N ILE A 26 5.12 -8.50 0.44
CA ILE A 26 5.23 -8.10 1.85
C ILE A 26 5.27 -9.33 2.76
N THR A 27 4.36 -10.29 2.59
CA THR A 27 4.37 -11.52 3.40
C THR A 27 5.69 -12.29 3.28
N ARG A 28 6.38 -12.24 2.14
CA ARG A 28 7.67 -12.92 1.95
C ARG A 28 8.82 -12.26 2.72
N PHE A 29 8.72 -10.99 3.10
CA PHE A 29 9.75 -10.31 3.91
C PHE A 29 9.89 -10.93 5.31
N SER A 30 8.86 -11.61 5.82
CA SER A 30 8.94 -12.39 7.07
C SER A 30 9.99 -13.53 7.05
N ARG A 31 10.51 -13.89 5.87
CA ARG A 31 11.55 -14.91 5.71
C ARG A 31 12.96 -14.36 5.78
N PHE A 32 13.11 -13.04 5.83
CA PHE A 32 14.42 -12.41 5.87
C PHE A 32 14.96 -12.56 7.29
N THR A 33 16.25 -12.83 7.37
CA THR A 33 17.01 -12.91 8.61
C THR A 33 17.99 -11.75 8.67
N ASP A 34 18.53 -11.47 9.86
CA ASP A 34 19.59 -10.48 10.01
C ASP A 34 20.75 -10.75 9.04
N GLY A 35 21.29 -9.69 8.46
CA GLY A 35 22.37 -9.69 7.47
C GLY A 35 21.94 -9.87 6.01
N TRP A 36 20.64 -9.87 5.67
CA TRP A 36 20.15 -10.14 4.31
C TRP A 36 20.63 -9.15 3.24
N SER A 37 20.94 -7.91 3.61
CA SER A 37 21.52 -6.87 2.74
C SER A 37 22.98 -6.64 3.10
N TYR A 38 23.91 -7.29 2.38
CA TYR A 38 25.37 -7.14 2.55
C TYR A 38 25.86 -7.22 4.02
N GLY A 39 25.20 -8.04 4.84
CA GLY A 39 25.53 -8.19 6.27
C GLY A 39 24.96 -7.11 7.20
N ARG A 40 24.14 -6.17 6.72
CA ARG A 40 23.51 -5.10 7.53
C ARG A 40 22.02 -5.26 7.79
N GLY A 41 21.26 -5.75 6.81
CA GLY A 41 19.79 -5.69 6.86
C GLY A 41 19.17 -6.46 8.04
N GLU A 42 18.22 -5.86 8.74
CA GLU A 42 17.52 -6.47 9.88
C GLU A 42 16.37 -7.39 9.44
N ALA A 43 16.06 -8.40 10.26
CA ALA A 43 14.86 -9.20 10.10
C ALA A 43 13.59 -8.36 10.36
N PHE A 44 12.55 -8.60 9.56
CA PHE A 44 11.29 -7.87 9.67
C PHE A 44 10.44 -8.40 10.83
N SER A 45 10.01 -7.49 11.72
CA SER A 45 9.06 -7.84 12.79
C SER A 45 7.67 -8.14 12.24
N GLY A 46 6.89 -8.94 12.97
CA GLY A 46 5.49 -9.20 12.63
C GLY A 46 4.65 -7.92 12.56
N GLN A 47 4.95 -6.93 13.42
CA GLN A 47 4.31 -5.62 13.42
C GLN A 47 4.61 -4.84 12.15
N ALA A 48 5.86 -4.79 11.69
CA ALA A 48 6.22 -4.12 10.44
C ALA A 48 5.48 -4.75 9.24
N ILE A 49 5.41 -6.09 9.20
CA ILE A 49 4.70 -6.83 8.15
C ILE A 49 3.21 -6.51 8.15
N GLU A 50 2.54 -6.58 9.30
CA GLU A 50 1.10 -6.27 9.37
C GLU A 50 0.84 -4.81 9.01
N ASN A 51 1.71 -3.91 9.48
CA ASN A 51 1.60 -2.49 9.19
C ASN A 51 1.67 -2.21 7.67
N ALA A 52 2.67 -2.79 7.00
CA ALA A 52 2.80 -2.71 5.55
C ALA A 52 1.61 -3.30 4.80
N LEU A 53 1.04 -4.42 5.28
CA LEU A 53 -0.16 -5.03 4.70
C LEU A 53 -1.38 -4.11 4.80
N ILE A 54 -1.55 -3.39 5.92
CA ILE A 54 -2.62 -2.39 6.06
C ILE A 54 -2.51 -1.34 4.95
N ILE A 55 -1.31 -0.85 4.68
CA ILE A 55 -1.08 0.16 3.63
C ILE A 55 -1.37 -0.39 2.24
N ALA A 56 -0.84 -1.58 1.91
CA ALA A 56 -1.10 -2.22 0.61
C ALA A 56 -2.61 -2.45 0.38
N ARG A 57 -3.34 -2.89 1.42
CA ARG A 57 -4.80 -3.05 1.37
C ARG A 57 -5.52 -1.72 1.19
N LYS A 58 -5.03 -0.63 1.82
CA LYS A 58 -5.58 0.72 1.62
C LYS A 58 -5.42 1.18 0.18
N PHE A 59 -4.23 1.03 -0.41
CA PHE A 59 -4.03 1.34 -1.82
C PHE A 59 -4.98 0.55 -2.73
N ASN A 60 -5.11 -0.76 -2.51
CA ASN A 60 -6.06 -1.59 -3.25
C ASN A 60 -7.50 -1.12 -3.08
N SER A 61 -7.93 -0.78 -1.86
CA SER A 61 -9.28 -0.28 -1.56
C SER A 61 -9.58 1.06 -2.23
N TYR A 62 -8.54 1.86 -2.51
CA TYR A 62 -8.66 3.13 -3.21
C TYR A 62 -8.52 3.01 -4.74
N GLY A 63 -8.27 1.81 -5.26
CA GLY A 63 -8.22 1.53 -6.69
C GLY A 63 -6.85 1.76 -7.32
N PHE A 64 -5.78 1.85 -6.53
CA PHE A 64 -4.42 1.86 -7.07
C PHE A 64 -4.06 0.44 -7.54
N LEU A 65 -3.92 0.26 -8.85
CA LEU A 65 -3.70 -1.05 -9.46
C LEU A 65 -2.21 -1.41 -9.56
N GLU A 66 -1.35 -0.40 -9.66
CA GLU A 66 0.09 -0.55 -9.79
C GLU A 66 0.74 -0.20 -8.46
N THR A 67 0.97 -1.23 -7.64
CA THR A 67 1.67 -1.10 -6.37
C THR A 67 2.89 -2.02 -6.32
N ASN A 68 3.84 -1.67 -5.45
CA ASN A 68 5.01 -2.49 -5.16
C ASN A 68 5.38 -2.35 -3.68
N ALA A 69 6.25 -3.24 -3.20
CA ALA A 69 6.83 -3.13 -1.87
C ALA A 69 8.34 -3.42 -1.92
N LEU A 70 9.11 -2.71 -1.12
CA LEU A 70 10.56 -2.85 -1.03
C LEU A 70 10.99 -2.98 0.44
N PRO A 71 11.93 -3.90 0.73
CA PRO A 71 12.46 -4.05 2.08
C PRO A 71 13.45 -2.92 2.39
N GLY A 72 13.30 -2.26 3.53
CA GLY A 72 14.27 -1.34 4.11
C GLY A 72 15.30 -2.04 4.99
N GLU A 73 16.51 -1.49 5.11
CA GLU A 73 17.61 -2.15 5.83
C GLU A 73 17.37 -2.24 7.34
N SER A 74 16.54 -1.38 7.94
CA SER A 74 16.29 -1.33 9.40
C SER A 74 14.96 -1.97 9.80
N GLY A 75 14.42 -2.85 8.95
CA GLY A 75 13.15 -3.55 9.21
C GLY A 75 11.89 -2.75 8.86
N GLU A 76 12.02 -1.53 8.33
CA GLU A 76 10.94 -0.75 7.71
C GLU A 76 10.59 -1.28 6.31
N ILE A 77 9.32 -1.17 5.91
CA ILE A 77 8.88 -1.63 4.59
C ILE A 77 8.33 -0.44 3.82
N MET A 78 8.88 -0.20 2.64
CA MET A 78 8.36 0.80 1.71
C MET A 78 7.28 0.19 0.83
N ILE A 79 6.14 0.86 0.71
CA ILE A 79 5.02 0.51 -0.15
C ILE A 79 4.81 1.67 -1.11
N THR A 80 4.83 1.37 -2.40
CA THR A 80 4.73 2.38 -3.45
C THR A 80 3.48 2.17 -4.28
N ALA A 81 2.76 3.24 -4.59
CA ALA A 81 1.69 3.27 -5.58
C ALA A 81 2.09 4.17 -6.75
N TYR A 82 1.95 3.66 -7.97
CA TYR A 82 2.31 4.36 -9.20
C TYR A 82 1.06 4.77 -9.97
N THR A 83 1.12 5.96 -10.56
CA THR A 83 0.27 6.35 -11.69
C THR A 83 1.16 6.84 -12.83
N LYS A 84 0.55 7.28 -13.93
CA LYS A 84 1.29 7.70 -15.13
C LYS A 84 2.30 8.84 -14.85
N GLU A 85 1.95 9.76 -13.95
CA GLU A 85 2.74 10.98 -13.70
C GLU A 85 3.19 11.11 -12.25
N CYS A 86 2.66 10.29 -11.34
CA CYS A 86 2.92 10.43 -9.91
C CYS A 86 3.36 9.11 -9.28
N CYS A 87 4.19 9.22 -8.25
CA CYS A 87 4.63 8.14 -7.39
C CYS A 87 4.30 8.50 -5.95
N CYS A 88 3.67 7.60 -5.20
CA CYS A 88 3.39 7.77 -3.77
C CYS A 88 4.10 6.67 -3.01
N GLU A 89 5.09 7.03 -2.20
CA GLU A 89 5.86 6.12 -1.36
C GLU A 89 5.46 6.28 0.09
N ILE A 90 5.25 5.15 0.75
CA ILE A 90 4.95 5.09 2.18
C ILE A 90 5.96 4.16 2.83
N ILE A 91 6.76 4.69 3.74
CA ILE A 91 7.68 3.90 4.56
C ILE A 91 6.93 3.54 5.84
N ALA A 92 6.66 2.26 6.06
CA ALA A 92 5.94 1.76 7.24
C ALA A 92 6.94 1.20 8.27
N TYR A 93 6.96 1.81 9.44
CA TYR A 93 7.80 1.38 10.57
C TYR A 93 7.06 0.40 11.47
N ALA A 94 7.80 -0.37 12.28
CA ALA A 94 7.23 -1.35 13.21
C ALA A 94 6.38 -0.71 14.32
N ASN A 95 6.62 0.57 14.63
CA ASN A 95 5.95 1.33 15.69
C ASN A 95 4.66 2.03 15.23
N MET A 96 4.11 1.64 14.07
CA MET A 96 2.91 2.25 13.46
C MET A 96 3.06 3.73 13.11
N GLN A 97 4.28 4.20 12.93
CA GLN A 97 4.57 5.47 12.28
C GLN A 97 4.88 5.26 10.80
N TYR A 98 4.77 6.33 10.04
CA TYR A 98 5.01 6.30 8.60
C TYR A 98 5.77 7.54 8.15
N ASP A 99 6.50 7.38 7.06
CA ASP A 99 6.88 8.50 6.21
C ASP A 99 6.07 8.41 4.92
N PHE A 100 5.70 9.57 4.39
CA PHE A 100 4.96 9.74 3.15
C PHE A 100 5.76 10.63 2.22
N ILE A 101 5.94 10.17 0.98
CA ILE A 101 6.57 10.94 -0.10
C ILE A 101 5.64 10.89 -1.32
N LEU A 102 5.36 12.06 -1.89
CA LEU A 102 4.64 12.20 -3.15
C LEU A 102 5.55 12.86 -4.17
N GLU A 103 5.79 12.16 -5.27
CA GLU A 103 6.53 12.68 -6.41
C GLU A 103 5.61 12.86 -7.63
N LYS A 104 5.90 13.87 -8.45
CA LYS A 104 5.29 14.08 -9.75
C LYS A 104 6.37 14.43 -10.77
N ASN A 105 6.40 13.68 -11.88
CA ASN A 105 7.43 13.83 -12.92
C ASN A 105 8.86 13.86 -12.32
N ASP A 106 9.18 12.88 -11.46
CA ASP A 106 10.48 12.73 -10.79
C ASP A 106 10.87 13.89 -9.85
N ASN A 107 9.92 14.74 -9.46
CA ASN A 107 10.14 15.80 -8.47
C ASN A 107 9.31 15.53 -7.22
N GLU A 108 9.96 15.56 -6.05
CA GLU A 108 9.27 15.51 -4.75
C GLU A 108 8.39 16.76 -4.60
N ILE A 109 7.07 16.54 -4.47
CA ILE A 109 6.07 17.59 -4.30
C ILE A 109 5.70 17.74 -2.82
N GLU A 110 5.68 16.63 -2.08
CA GLU A 110 5.37 16.61 -0.66
C GLU A 110 6.11 15.49 0.05
N ARG A 111 6.62 15.80 1.24
CA ARG A 111 7.19 14.84 2.18
C ARG A 111 6.65 15.12 3.58
N LYS A 112 6.27 14.07 4.28
CA LYS A 112 5.88 14.08 5.69
C LYS A 112 6.54 12.92 6.39
N GLU A 113 7.22 13.18 7.50
CA GLU A 113 7.96 12.16 8.24
C GLU A 113 7.31 11.95 9.61
N THR A 114 7.38 10.71 10.11
CA THR A 114 6.92 10.34 11.46
C THR A 114 5.45 10.70 11.70
N ILE A 115 4.59 10.42 10.72
CA ILE A 115 3.14 10.66 10.84
C ILE A 115 2.40 9.44 11.39
N ASP A 116 1.22 9.68 11.96
CA ASP A 116 0.30 8.63 12.38
C ASP A 116 -0.55 8.10 11.22
N PHE A 117 -1.32 7.05 11.50
CA PHE A 117 -2.15 6.40 10.49
C PHE A 117 -3.30 7.27 10.00
N GLU A 118 -3.86 8.12 10.85
CA GLU A 118 -4.98 9.00 10.50
C GLU A 118 -4.51 10.04 9.47
N THR A 119 -3.41 10.72 9.77
CA THR A 119 -2.75 11.66 8.87
C THR A 119 -2.35 10.99 7.56
N LEU A 120 -1.81 9.77 7.61
CA LEU A 120 -1.43 9.04 6.41
C LEU A 120 -2.64 8.78 5.49
N VAL A 121 -3.78 8.38 6.05
CA VAL A 121 -4.99 8.11 5.26
C VAL A 121 -5.47 9.38 4.55
N GLU A 122 -5.41 10.54 5.21
CA GLU A 122 -5.73 11.83 4.57
C GLU A 122 -4.80 12.13 3.39
N LEU A 123 -3.50 11.89 3.54
CA LEU A 123 -2.52 12.09 2.46
C LEU A 123 -2.74 11.14 1.29
N ILE A 124 -3.06 9.85 1.54
CA ILE A 124 -3.38 8.89 0.46
C ILE A 124 -4.63 9.31 -0.31
N LEU A 125 -5.65 9.84 0.37
CA LEU A 125 -6.86 10.34 -0.28
C LEU A 125 -6.56 11.58 -1.15
N ASN A 126 -5.74 12.50 -0.65
CA ASN A 126 -5.29 13.66 -1.43
C ASN A 126 -4.48 13.25 -2.66
N PHE A 127 -3.57 12.27 -2.51
CA PHE A 127 -2.84 11.68 -3.62
C PHE A 127 -3.78 11.12 -4.70
N LYS A 128 -4.84 10.39 -4.31
CA LYS A 128 -5.83 9.89 -5.27
C LYS A 128 -6.47 11.01 -6.08
N VAL A 129 -6.77 12.15 -5.45
CA VAL A 129 -7.32 13.32 -6.16
C VAL A 129 -6.28 13.85 -7.16
N ILE A 130 -5.05 14.10 -6.73
CA ILE A 130 -3.96 14.58 -7.59
C ILE A 130 -3.72 13.65 -8.77
N ALA A 131 -3.70 12.34 -8.53
CA ALA A 131 -3.44 11.31 -9.53
C ALA A 131 -4.57 11.12 -10.56
N THR A 132 -5.80 11.52 -10.23
CA THR A 132 -6.97 11.38 -11.11
C THR A 132 -7.38 12.68 -11.79
N CYS A 133 -6.98 13.83 -11.26
CA CYS A 133 -7.16 15.12 -11.91
C CYS A 133 -6.33 15.19 -13.21
N ARG A 134 -7.00 14.98 -14.36
CA ARG A 134 -6.41 15.32 -15.67
C ARG A 134 -6.18 16.83 -15.72
N PRO A 135 -5.04 17.32 -16.23
CA PRO A 135 -4.96 18.71 -16.63
C PRO A 135 -6.09 18.97 -17.63
N VAL A 136 -6.97 19.92 -17.30
CA VAL A 136 -7.87 20.49 -18.30
C VAL A 136 -6.94 21.22 -19.26
N HIS A 137 -6.64 20.60 -20.39
CA HIS A 137 -6.00 21.30 -21.49
C HIS A 137 -6.98 22.38 -21.96
N LEU A 138 -6.80 23.59 -21.45
CA LEU A 138 -7.37 24.80 -22.05
C LEU A 138 -6.55 25.03 -23.32
N TYR A 139 -7.05 24.51 -24.44
CA TYR A 139 -6.64 24.91 -25.78
C TYR A 139 -7.42 26.15 -26.20
#